data_AF-A0A5S4VN29-F1
#
_entry.id   AF-A0A5S4VN29-F1
#
_cell.length_a   1.000
_cell.length_b   1.000
_cell.length_c   1.000
_cell.angle_alpha   90.00
_cell.angle_beta   90.00
_cell.angle_gamma   90.00
#
_symmetry.space_group_name_H-M   'P 1'
#
loop_
_entity.id
_entity.type
_entity.pdbx_description
1 polymer ?
#
loop_
_entity_poly.entity_id
_entity_poly.type
_entity_poly.pdbx_seq_one_letter_code
_entity_poly.pdbx_strand_id
1 'polypeptide(L)'
;MQEYAIDKGIRGRVTIILFTISILLTVLIRQSGIGDKLMTGFVYILKLGKINETVDILGFVPDILGVPFWYGVMWWLFNNYAWKCKIFQKFHSVPDISGMWKGELISCYDKSVKHPMKLKVSQTWSQIHFTAIFEKSSSESNIAAILSENTEHPVIYFGFQNRSKDMDAHKQIYDGYNRIELIDNKMDGSYSNDRPSNDPNLKDGNCGTFTLTRVITTNKKGKSKAERK
;
A
#
# COMPACT_ATOMS: atom_id res chain seq x y z
N MET A 1 -3.92 8.42 2.03
CA MET A 1 -2.86 7.38 2.01
C MET A 1 -1.61 8.03 1.49
N GLN A 2 -0.46 7.71 2.06
CA GLN A 2 0.83 8.29 1.65
C GLN A 2 1.60 7.31 0.76
N GLU A 3 2.52 7.83 -0.05
CA GLU A 3 3.48 6.98 -0.75
C GLU A 3 4.42 6.30 0.25
N TYR A 4 4.91 5.12 -0.11
CA TYR A 4 5.85 4.38 0.72
C TYR A 4 7.03 3.86 -0.09
N ALA A 5 8.16 3.64 0.57
CA ALA A 5 9.31 3.01 -0.07
C ALA A 5 9.10 1.49 -0.17
N ILE A 6 9.50 0.93 -1.30
CA ILE A 6 9.68 -0.51 -1.53
C ILE A 6 11.15 -0.70 -1.91
N ASP A 7 11.72 -1.90 -1.73
CA ASP A 7 13.10 -2.19 -2.10
C ASP A 7 13.50 -1.61 -3.46
N LYS A 8 14.71 -1.04 -3.49
CA LYS A 8 15.23 -0.28 -4.62
C LYS A 8 15.33 -1.18 -5.85
N GLY A 9 14.52 -0.90 -6.87
CA GLY A 9 14.55 -1.59 -8.16
C GLY A 9 13.24 -2.30 -8.50
N ILE A 10 12.47 -2.74 -7.49
CA ILE A 10 11.16 -3.39 -7.73
C ILE A 10 10.23 -2.45 -8.48
N ARG A 11 10.05 -1.22 -7.97
CA ARG A 11 9.17 -0.22 -8.59
C ARG A 11 9.59 0.08 -10.03
N GLY A 12 10.89 0.29 -10.26
CA GLY A 12 11.43 0.56 -11.58
C GLY A 12 11.19 -0.59 -12.56
N ARG A 13 11.46 -1.84 -12.15
CA ARG A 13 11.19 -3.03 -12.98
C ARG A 13 9.72 -3.14 -13.37
N VAL A 14 8.80 -2.95 -12.42
CA VAL A 14 7.36 -2.97 -12.70
C VAL A 14 6.96 -1.87 -13.67
N THR A 15 7.44 -0.64 -13.47
CA THR A 15 7.18 0.47 -14.38
C THR A 15 7.68 0.18 -15.80
N ILE A 16 8.91 -0.35 -15.94
CA ILE A 16 9.48 -0.72 -17.24
C ILE A 16 8.64 -1.82 -17.90
N ILE A 17 8.27 -2.87 -17.16
CA ILE A 17 7.45 -3.97 -17.70
C ILE A 17 6.09 -3.45 -18.18
N LEU A 18 5.39 -2.66 -17.38
CA LEU A 18 4.09 -2.09 -17.76
C LEU A 18 4.22 -1.19 -18.99
N PHE A 19 5.29 -0.39 -19.07
CA PHE A 19 5.57 0.45 -20.22
C PHE A 19 5.86 -0.38 -21.48
N THR A 20 6.71 -1.41 -21.39
CA THR A 20 6.97 -2.32 -22.51
C THR A 20 5.69 -3.01 -23.00
N ILE A 21 4.86 -3.51 -22.07
CA ILE A 21 3.59 -4.14 -22.45
C ILE A 21 2.64 -3.13 -23.09
N SER A 22 2.59 -1.87 -22.62
CA SER A 22 1.75 -0.85 -23.26
C SER A 22 2.15 -0.57 -24.70
N ILE A 23 3.46 -0.59 -25.02
CA ILE A 23 3.95 -0.45 -26.40
C ILE A 23 3.48 -1.64 -27.24
N LEU A 24 3.70 -2.87 -26.76
CA LEU A 24 3.30 -4.08 -27.48
C LEU A 24 1.79 -4.14 -27.70
N LEU A 25 1.00 -3.82 -26.68
CA LEU A 25 -0.46 -3.80 -26.73
C LEU A 25 -0.95 -2.77 -27.77
N THR A 26 -0.34 -1.59 -27.80
CA THR A 26 -0.66 -0.55 -28.76
C THR A 26 -0.38 -1.01 -30.20
N VAL A 27 0.77 -1.66 -30.44
CA VAL A 27 1.11 -2.23 -31.75
C VAL A 27 0.11 -3.30 -32.18
N LEU A 28 -0.26 -4.23 -31.28
CA LEU A 28 -1.21 -5.30 -31.57
C LEU A 28 -2.62 -4.77 -31.87
N ILE A 29 -3.11 -3.81 -31.08
CA ILE A 29 -4.42 -3.18 -31.29
C ILE A 29 -4.46 -2.46 -32.64
N ARG A 30 -3.38 -1.77 -33.01
CA ARG A 30 -3.27 -1.13 -34.31
C ARG A 30 -3.28 -2.15 -35.45
N GLN A 31 -2.49 -3.22 -35.36
CA GLN A 31 -2.46 -4.28 -36.38
C GLN A 31 -3.82 -4.96 -36.58
N SER A 32 -4.62 -5.07 -35.51
CA SER A 32 -5.96 -5.67 -35.59
C SER A 32 -7.01 -4.79 -36.28
N GLY A 33 -6.71 -3.51 -36.56
CA GLY A 33 -7.69 -2.53 -37.07
C GLY A 33 -8.83 -2.18 -36.09
N ILE A 34 -8.80 -2.74 -34.87
CA ILE A 34 -9.77 -2.44 -33.80
C ILE A 34 -9.52 -1.04 -33.25
N GLY A 35 -8.25 -0.65 -33.12
CA GLY A 35 -7.86 0.69 -32.64
C GLY A 35 -8.49 1.80 -33.47
N ASP A 36 -8.41 1.70 -34.79
CA ASP A 36 -8.94 2.70 -35.72
C ASP A 36 -10.47 2.83 -35.61
N LYS A 37 -11.17 1.70 -35.45
CA LYS A 37 -12.64 1.70 -35.24
C LYS A 37 -13.03 2.35 -33.91
N LEU A 38 -12.31 2.05 -32.84
CA LEU A 38 -12.56 2.65 -31.52
C LEU A 38 -12.27 4.15 -31.52
N MET A 39 -11.15 4.57 -32.11
CA MET A 39 -10.77 5.98 -32.21
C MET A 39 -11.76 6.77 -33.07
N THR A 40 -12.20 6.22 -34.20
CA THR A 40 -13.23 6.84 -35.04
C THR A 40 -14.54 7.02 -34.27
N GLY A 41 -14.97 6.01 -33.51
CA GLY A 41 -16.14 6.10 -32.65
C GLY A 41 -16.00 7.15 -31.54
N PHE A 42 -14.84 7.22 -30.89
CA PHE A 42 -14.56 8.18 -29.82
C PHE A 42 -14.55 9.63 -30.33
N VAL A 43 -13.93 9.88 -31.49
CA VAL A 43 -13.88 11.21 -32.12
C VAL A 43 -15.27 11.66 -32.57
N TYR A 44 -16.06 10.73 -33.10
CA TYR A 44 -17.46 10.99 -33.46
C TYR A 44 -18.28 11.40 -32.22
N ILE A 45 -18.17 10.65 -31.11
CA ILE A 45 -18.88 10.93 -29.85
C ILE A 45 -18.48 12.30 -29.29
N LEU A 46 -17.18 12.63 -29.29
CA LEU A 46 -16.68 13.89 -28.73
C LEU A 46 -16.73 15.07 -29.71
N LYS A 47 -17.21 14.87 -30.94
CA LYS A 47 -17.25 15.89 -32.01
C LYS A 47 -15.89 16.53 -32.30
N LEU A 48 -14.80 15.78 -32.12
CA LEU A 48 -13.41 16.26 -32.28
C LEU A 48 -12.91 16.18 -33.74
N GLY A 49 -13.82 16.18 -34.73
CA GLY A 49 -13.49 15.85 -36.13
C GLY A 49 -12.34 16.64 -36.75
N LYS A 50 -12.14 17.91 -36.35
CA LYS A 50 -11.02 18.75 -36.82
C LYS A 50 -9.64 18.31 -36.30
N ILE A 51 -9.57 17.61 -35.18
CA ILE A 51 -8.32 17.16 -34.57
C ILE A 51 -7.78 15.93 -35.29
N ASN A 52 -8.64 15.04 -35.80
CA ASN A 52 -8.22 13.84 -36.53
C ASN A 52 -7.38 14.16 -37.77
N GLU A 53 -7.79 15.14 -38.57
CA GLU A 53 -7.03 15.56 -39.75
C GLU A 53 -5.63 16.10 -39.40
N THR A 54 -5.47 16.69 -38.21
CA THR A 54 -4.17 17.22 -37.75
C THR A 54 -3.27 16.11 -37.19
N VAL A 55 -3.85 15.07 -36.60
CA VAL A 55 -3.12 13.92 -36.01
C VAL A 55 -2.59 12.98 -37.09
N ASP A 56 -3.31 12.79 -38.20
CA ASP A 56 -2.87 11.95 -39.32
C ASP A 56 -1.63 12.50 -40.05
N ILE A 57 -1.43 13.83 -40.08
CA ILE A 57 -0.27 14.49 -40.71
C ILE A 57 1.04 14.20 -39.93
N LEU A 58 0.96 13.96 -38.63
CA LEU A 58 2.11 13.75 -37.74
C LEU A 58 2.63 12.31 -37.73
N GLY A 59 2.30 11.51 -38.76
CA GLY A 59 2.43 10.05 -38.89
C GLY A 59 3.80 9.38 -38.70
N PHE A 60 4.56 9.73 -37.66
CA PHE A 60 5.90 9.20 -37.39
C PHE A 60 6.25 9.10 -35.90
N VAL A 61 5.35 8.59 -35.04
CA VAL A 61 5.71 8.22 -33.66
C VAL A 61 4.82 7.03 -33.24
N PRO A 62 5.31 6.04 -32.47
CA PRO A 62 4.42 5.08 -31.82
C PRO A 62 3.30 5.85 -31.14
N ASP A 63 2.07 5.65 -31.63
CA ASP A 63 0.82 6.27 -31.21
C ASP A 63 0.96 7.07 -29.89
N ILE A 64 1.20 8.38 -30.04
CA ILE A 64 1.51 9.32 -28.95
C ILE A 64 0.41 9.28 -27.87
N LEU A 65 -0.80 8.89 -28.26
CA LEU A 65 -1.94 8.76 -27.35
C LEU A 65 -2.13 7.32 -26.87
N GLY A 66 -1.95 6.33 -27.75
CA GLY A 66 -2.15 4.93 -27.43
C GLY A 66 -1.24 4.42 -26.31
N VAL A 67 0.07 4.67 -26.40
CA VAL A 67 1.02 4.15 -25.40
C VAL A 67 0.75 4.74 -24.00
N PRO A 68 0.65 6.07 -23.80
CA PRO A 68 0.34 6.64 -22.48
C PRO A 68 -1.04 6.24 -21.96
N PHE A 69 -2.04 6.11 -22.85
CA PHE A 69 -3.39 5.67 -22.47
C PHE A 69 -3.35 4.25 -21.88
N TRP A 70 -2.78 3.29 -22.63
CA TRP A 70 -2.71 1.90 -22.17
C TRP A 70 -1.82 1.75 -20.96
N TYR A 71 -0.70 2.48 -20.90
CA TYR A 71 0.11 2.55 -19.70
C TYR A 71 -0.71 3.02 -18.48
N GLY A 72 -1.50 4.09 -18.62
CA GLY A 72 -2.34 4.61 -17.54
C GLY A 72 -3.39 3.60 -17.06
N VAL A 73 -4.08 2.92 -17.99
CA VAL A 73 -5.05 1.87 -17.68
C VAL A 73 -4.38 0.71 -16.95
N MET A 74 -3.25 0.22 -17.47
CA MET A 74 -2.51 -0.89 -16.87
C MET A 74 -1.94 -0.51 -15.51
N TRP A 75 -1.39 0.70 -15.35
CA TRP A 75 -0.91 1.21 -14.09
C TRP A 75 -2.04 1.30 -13.06
N TRP A 76 -3.21 1.80 -13.44
CA TRP A 76 -4.36 1.86 -12.53
C TRP A 76 -4.82 0.46 -12.10
N LEU A 77 -4.94 -0.48 -13.04
CA LEU A 77 -5.29 -1.88 -12.74
C LEU A 77 -4.25 -2.52 -11.84
N PHE A 78 -2.97 -2.34 -12.17
CA PHE A 78 -1.87 -2.88 -11.41
C PHE A 78 -1.79 -2.27 -10.02
N ASN A 79 -2.01 -0.96 -9.88
CA ASN A 79 -1.90 -0.27 -8.60
C ASN A 79 -2.98 -0.67 -7.60
N ASN A 80 -4.20 -0.86 -8.08
CA ASN A 80 -5.35 -1.13 -7.22
C ASN A 80 -5.58 -2.62 -6.97
N TYR A 81 -5.35 -3.47 -7.97
CA TYR A 81 -5.81 -4.87 -7.95
C TYR A 81 -4.73 -5.89 -8.32
N ALA A 82 -4.07 -5.76 -9.47
CA ALA A 82 -3.32 -6.89 -10.03
C ALA A 82 -2.13 -7.32 -9.16
N TRP A 83 -1.44 -6.38 -8.52
CA TRP A 83 -0.30 -6.64 -7.64
C TRP A 83 -0.62 -7.57 -6.45
N LYS A 84 -1.88 -7.67 -6.03
CA LYS A 84 -2.32 -8.52 -4.91
C LYS A 84 -2.40 -10.00 -5.28
N CYS A 85 -2.41 -10.33 -6.57
CA CYS A 85 -2.54 -11.69 -7.02
C CYS A 85 -1.23 -12.46 -6.80
N LYS A 86 -1.33 -13.73 -6.37
CA LYS A 86 -0.18 -14.61 -6.10
C LYS A 86 0.82 -14.71 -7.27
N ILE A 87 0.34 -14.57 -8.51
CA ILE A 87 1.20 -14.60 -9.70
C ILE A 87 2.15 -13.40 -9.69
N PHE A 88 1.63 -12.19 -9.46
CA PHE A 88 2.44 -10.97 -9.42
C PHE A 88 3.31 -10.90 -8.17
N GLN A 89 2.79 -11.36 -7.02
CA GLN A 89 3.58 -11.44 -5.78
C GLN A 89 4.85 -12.28 -5.91
N LYS A 90 4.85 -13.32 -6.75
CA LYS A 90 6.08 -14.10 -7.03
C LYS A 90 7.16 -13.28 -7.75
N PHE A 91 6.80 -12.23 -8.48
CA PHE A 91 7.75 -11.40 -9.22
C PHE A 91 8.32 -10.26 -8.39
N HIS A 92 7.54 -9.71 -7.46
CA HIS A 92 7.95 -8.53 -6.68
C HIS A 92 8.09 -8.77 -5.17
N SER A 93 7.62 -9.90 -4.63
CA SER A 93 7.69 -10.27 -3.20
C SER A 93 7.01 -9.30 -2.21
N VAL A 94 6.51 -8.14 -2.64
CA VAL A 94 5.74 -7.21 -1.81
C VAL A 94 4.43 -7.86 -1.32
N PRO A 95 4.21 -7.99 0.00
CA PRO A 95 3.00 -8.60 0.55
C PRO A 95 1.81 -7.64 0.53
N ASP A 96 0.61 -8.20 0.39
CA ASP A 96 -0.64 -7.49 0.68
C ASP A 96 -0.97 -7.56 2.18
N ILE A 97 -0.71 -6.46 2.88
CA ILE A 97 -0.99 -6.31 4.31
C ILE A 97 -2.28 -5.53 4.59
N SER A 98 -3.06 -5.22 3.55
CA SER A 98 -4.36 -4.55 3.67
C SER A 98 -5.29 -5.28 4.63
N GLY A 99 -6.06 -4.53 5.41
CA GLY A 99 -7.12 -5.06 6.26
C GLY A 99 -7.00 -4.64 7.72
N MET A 100 -7.60 -5.44 8.59
CA MET A 100 -7.65 -5.20 10.02
C MET A 100 -6.78 -6.20 10.75
N TRP A 101 -6.02 -5.70 11.71
CA TRP A 101 -5.15 -6.47 12.58
C TRP A 101 -5.51 -6.17 14.03
N LYS A 102 -5.45 -7.17 14.89
CA LYS A 102 -5.79 -7.05 16.32
C LYS A 102 -4.77 -7.76 17.17
N GLY A 103 -4.50 -7.21 18.34
CA GLY A 103 -3.65 -7.84 19.34
C GLY A 103 -3.38 -6.91 20.51
N GLU A 104 -2.18 -7.00 21.05
CA GLU A 104 -1.82 -6.38 22.32
C GLU A 104 -0.47 -5.67 22.22
N LEU A 105 -0.35 -4.54 22.90
CA LEU A 105 0.87 -3.75 23.05
C LEU A 105 1.34 -3.79 24.50
N ILE A 106 2.65 -3.96 24.69
CA ILE A 106 3.32 -3.96 25.99
C ILE A 106 4.34 -2.81 26.01
N SER A 107 4.18 -1.90 26.96
CA SER A 107 5.06 -0.75 27.15
C SER A 107 6.35 -1.17 27.87
N CYS A 108 7.47 -0.51 27.59
CA CYS A 108 8.70 -0.75 28.32
C CYS A 108 8.66 -0.22 29.77
N TYR A 109 7.77 0.74 30.07
CA TYR A 109 7.54 1.26 31.42
C TYR A 109 6.70 0.35 32.28
N ASP A 110 5.70 -0.29 31.68
CA ASP A 110 4.81 -1.20 32.36
C ASP A 110 4.70 -2.48 31.55
N LYS A 111 5.58 -3.42 31.89
CA LYS A 111 5.62 -4.76 31.26
C LYS A 111 4.49 -5.66 31.74
N SER A 112 3.77 -5.26 32.80
CA SER A 112 2.69 -6.06 33.39
C SER A 112 1.34 -5.78 32.72
N VAL A 113 1.17 -4.58 32.17
CA VAL A 113 -0.07 -4.16 31.52
C VAL A 113 0.01 -4.39 30.01
N LYS A 114 -1.02 -5.07 29.50
CA LYS A 114 -1.24 -5.25 28.08
C LYS A 114 -2.34 -4.32 27.61
N HIS A 115 -2.06 -3.56 26.56
CA HIS A 115 -3.02 -2.64 25.96
C HIS A 115 -3.61 -3.23 24.68
N PRO A 116 -4.94 -3.47 24.61
CA PRO A 116 -5.58 -3.90 23.39
C PRO A 116 -5.37 -2.87 22.26
N MET A 117 -4.95 -3.35 21.10
CA MET A 117 -4.63 -2.54 19.93
C MET A 117 -5.30 -3.09 18.68
N LYS A 118 -5.78 -2.19 17.83
CA LYS A 118 -6.19 -2.52 16.46
C LYS A 118 -5.35 -1.70 15.48
N LEU A 119 -4.93 -2.33 14.39
CA LEU A 119 -4.22 -1.66 13.31
C LEU A 119 -5.00 -1.85 12.01
N LYS A 120 -5.48 -0.74 11.44
CA LYS A 120 -6.06 -0.70 10.11
C LYS A 120 -4.97 -0.38 9.10
N VAL A 121 -4.88 -1.19 8.06
CA VAL A 121 -3.92 -0.99 6.96
C VAL A 121 -4.70 -0.84 5.66
N SER A 122 -4.51 0.28 4.98
CA SER A 122 -4.99 0.50 3.61
C SER A 122 -3.78 0.52 2.69
N GLN A 123 -3.72 -0.38 1.70
CA GLN A 123 -2.58 -0.50 0.81
C GLN A 123 -3.00 -0.64 -0.66
N THR A 124 -2.33 0.12 -1.50
CA THR A 124 -2.22 -0.04 -2.95
C THR A 124 -0.75 -0.33 -3.29
N TRP A 125 -0.44 -0.55 -4.56
CA TRP A 125 0.95 -0.70 -4.98
C TRP A 125 1.80 0.52 -4.63
N SER A 126 1.31 1.74 -4.90
CA SER A 126 2.07 2.97 -4.72
C SER A 126 1.94 3.59 -3.33
N GLN A 127 0.83 3.35 -2.64
CA GLN A 127 0.47 4.03 -1.39
C GLN A 127 0.09 3.06 -0.27
N ILE A 128 0.37 3.47 0.96
CA ILE A 128 -0.03 2.76 2.16
C ILE A 128 -0.46 3.76 3.24
N HIS A 129 -1.28 3.30 4.18
CA HIS A 129 -1.64 4.06 5.36
C HIS A 129 -1.96 3.13 6.51
N PHE A 130 -1.41 3.44 7.69
CA PHE A 130 -1.64 2.74 8.93
C PHE A 130 -2.42 3.64 9.88
N THR A 131 -3.47 3.09 10.47
CA THR A 131 -4.22 3.73 11.56
C THR A 131 -4.22 2.80 12.76
N ALA A 132 -3.47 3.16 13.79
CA ALA A 132 -3.48 2.49 15.09
C ALA A 132 -4.63 3.03 15.93
N ILE A 133 -5.43 2.14 16.51
CA ILE A 133 -6.60 2.46 17.32
C ILE A 133 -6.42 1.79 18.68
N PHE A 134 -6.38 2.62 19.71
CA PHE A 134 -6.41 2.24 21.12
C PHE A 134 -7.73 2.70 21.73
N GLU A 135 -7.97 2.32 22.99
CA GLU A 135 -9.19 2.73 23.70
C GLU A 135 -9.30 4.26 23.87
N LYS A 136 -8.19 4.91 24.23
CA LYS A 136 -8.14 6.35 24.56
C LYS A 136 -7.39 7.20 23.52
N SER A 137 -6.83 6.60 22.47
CA SER A 137 -6.03 7.33 21.48
C SER A 137 -6.03 6.65 20.12
N SER A 138 -5.61 7.41 19.12
CA SER A 138 -5.36 6.90 17.77
C SER A 138 -4.08 7.50 17.21
N SER A 139 -3.36 6.72 16.43
CA SER A 139 -2.20 7.20 15.67
C SER A 139 -2.38 6.97 14.19
N GLU A 140 -1.85 7.87 13.39
CA GLU A 140 -1.83 7.75 11.94
C GLU A 140 -0.38 7.78 11.44
N SER A 141 -0.08 6.97 10.44
CA SER A 141 1.23 6.95 9.81
C SER A 141 1.46 8.19 8.94
N ASN A 142 2.69 8.72 8.96
CA ASN A 142 3.12 9.83 8.10
C ASN A 142 4.12 9.40 7.01
N ILE A 143 4.97 8.41 7.28
CA ILE A 143 5.93 7.82 6.34
C ILE A 143 5.93 6.30 6.50
N ALA A 144 6.16 5.56 5.42
CA ALA A 144 6.30 4.11 5.49
C ALA A 144 7.31 3.56 4.48
N ALA A 145 7.86 2.39 4.78
CA ALA A 145 8.70 1.59 3.92
C ALA A 145 8.43 0.11 4.15
N ILE A 146 8.48 -0.70 3.09
CA ILE A 146 8.44 -2.16 3.17
C ILE A 146 9.70 -2.68 2.49
N LEU A 147 10.50 -3.43 3.27
CA LEU A 147 11.66 -4.16 2.78
C LEU A 147 11.31 -5.65 2.75
N SER A 148 11.45 -6.24 1.57
CA SER A 148 11.09 -7.63 1.25
C SER A 148 12.22 -8.35 0.52
N GLU A 149 13.17 -7.63 -0.06
CA GLU A 149 14.39 -8.22 -0.63
C GLU A 149 15.43 -8.42 0.48
N ASN A 150 16.10 -9.58 0.47
CA ASN A 150 17.22 -9.94 1.35
C ASN A 150 16.87 -10.09 2.85
N THR A 151 15.59 -10.23 3.19
CA THR A 151 15.14 -10.59 4.54
C THR A 151 14.40 -11.94 4.50
N GLU A 152 14.48 -12.72 5.59
CA GLU A 152 13.71 -13.98 5.71
C GLU A 152 12.20 -13.70 5.71
N HIS A 153 11.81 -12.58 6.32
CA HIS A 153 10.43 -12.10 6.41
C HIS A 153 10.36 -10.62 6.00
N PRO A 154 9.29 -10.15 5.34
CA PRO A 154 9.13 -8.74 5.03
C PRO A 154 9.13 -7.87 6.29
N VAL A 155 9.92 -6.80 6.28
CA VAL A 155 10.04 -5.84 7.38
C VAL A 155 9.41 -4.51 6.97
N ILE A 156 8.49 -4.03 7.79
CA ILE A 156 7.77 -2.79 7.59
C ILE A 156 8.31 -1.76 8.58
N TYR A 157 8.62 -0.58 8.07
CA TYR A 157 9.02 0.56 8.86
C TYR A 157 8.02 1.68 8.65
N PHE A 158 7.53 2.32 9.71
CA PHE A 158 6.69 3.50 9.53
C PHE A 158 6.79 4.47 10.70
N GLY A 159 6.80 5.76 10.36
CA GLY A 159 6.61 6.83 11.33
C GLY A 159 5.12 7.04 11.60
N PHE A 160 4.79 7.54 12.78
CA PHE A 160 3.42 7.88 13.15
C PHE A 160 3.37 9.17 13.96
N GLN A 161 2.20 9.81 13.93
CA GLN A 161 1.82 10.85 14.87
C GLN A 161 0.63 10.34 15.68
N ASN A 162 0.75 10.37 17.01
CA ASN A 162 -0.35 10.05 17.90
C ASN A 162 -1.15 11.30 18.25
N ARG A 163 -2.46 11.13 18.40
CA ARG A 163 -3.36 12.12 19.00
C ARG A 163 -4.06 11.48 20.19
N SER A 164 -3.60 11.82 21.38
CA SER A 164 -4.19 11.38 22.64
C SER A 164 -5.48 12.15 22.94
N LYS A 165 -6.50 11.45 23.45
CA LYS A 165 -7.70 12.09 24.01
C LYS A 165 -7.65 12.18 25.54
N ASP A 166 -6.56 11.70 26.14
CA ASP A 166 -6.33 11.76 27.57
C ASP A 166 -6.01 13.21 27.98
N MET A 167 -6.89 13.80 28.79
CA MET A 167 -6.75 15.18 29.27
C MET A 167 -5.59 15.33 30.26
N ASP A 168 -5.22 14.25 30.93
CA ASP A 168 -4.15 14.23 31.94
C ASP A 168 -2.76 13.93 31.32
N ALA A 169 -2.69 13.79 29.99
CA ALA A 169 -1.43 13.54 29.30
C ALA A 169 -0.56 14.81 29.23
N HIS A 170 0.69 14.71 29.68
CA HIS A 170 1.65 15.81 29.61
C HIS A 170 1.87 16.36 28.19
N LYS A 171 1.79 15.48 27.17
CA LYS A 171 1.81 15.84 25.76
C LYS A 171 0.72 15.09 25.02
N GLN A 172 -0.21 15.83 24.40
CA GLN A 172 -1.35 15.24 23.67
C GLN A 172 -0.99 14.75 22.26
N ILE A 173 0.00 15.37 21.62
CA ILE A 173 0.46 15.02 20.27
C ILE A 173 1.95 14.73 20.31
N TYR A 174 2.36 13.57 19.82
CA TYR A 174 3.76 13.15 19.81
C TYR A 174 4.02 12.27 18.59
N ASP A 175 5.28 12.22 18.17
CA ASP A 175 5.72 11.47 16.99
C ASP A 175 6.51 10.24 17.41
N GLY A 176 6.48 9.23 16.56
CA GLY A 176 7.23 8.01 16.81
C GLY A 176 7.46 7.18 15.57
N TYR A 177 8.09 6.04 15.79
CA TYR A 177 8.54 5.12 14.77
C TYR A 177 8.20 3.69 15.15
N ASN A 178 7.88 2.88 14.16
CA ASN A 178 7.64 1.46 14.29
C ASN A 178 8.53 0.68 13.33
N ARG A 179 8.96 -0.49 13.80
CA ARG A 179 9.49 -1.59 12.99
C ARG A 179 8.61 -2.81 13.23
N ILE A 180 8.12 -3.42 12.17
CA ILE A 180 7.28 -4.63 12.19
C ILE A 180 7.93 -5.69 11.32
N GLU A 181 8.01 -6.90 11.83
CA GLU A 181 8.30 -8.10 11.06
C GLU A 181 6.99 -8.83 10.74
N LEU A 182 6.78 -9.14 9.47
CA LEU A 182 5.59 -9.81 8.98
C LEU A 182 5.85 -11.29 8.78
N ILE A 183 5.25 -12.11 9.65
CA ILE A 183 5.34 -13.57 9.59
C ILE A 183 3.93 -14.10 9.29
N ASP A 184 3.68 -14.43 8.03
CA ASP A 184 2.37 -14.85 7.51
C ASP A 184 1.23 -13.87 7.85
N ASN A 185 0.37 -14.26 8.79
CA ASN A 185 -0.77 -13.48 9.28
C ASN A 185 -0.53 -12.89 10.66
N LYS A 186 0.75 -12.78 11.06
CA LYS A 186 1.21 -12.21 12.32
C LYS A 186 2.15 -11.03 12.03
N MET A 187 1.98 -9.96 12.78
CA MET A 187 2.87 -8.80 12.81
C MET A 187 3.49 -8.72 14.20
N ASP A 188 4.80 -8.90 14.27
CA ASP A 188 5.57 -8.69 15.50
C ASP A 188 6.32 -7.37 15.38
N GLY A 189 5.96 -6.41 16.23
CA GLY A 189 6.39 -5.03 16.10
C GLY A 189 7.01 -4.47 17.36
N SER A 190 7.82 -3.44 17.16
CA SER A 190 8.41 -2.60 18.19
C SER A 190 8.19 -1.14 17.83
N TYR A 191 7.96 -0.30 18.84
CA TYR A 191 7.83 1.14 18.66
C TYR A 191 8.79 1.92 19.55
N SER A 192 9.05 3.16 19.14
CA SER A 192 9.76 4.17 19.92
C SER A 192 9.16 5.54 19.61
N ASN A 193 9.00 6.43 20.58
CA ASN A 193 8.41 7.75 20.37
C ASN A 193 9.04 8.83 21.26
N ASP A 194 8.72 10.08 20.98
CA ASP A 194 9.20 11.27 21.72
C ASP A 194 8.24 11.73 22.82
N ARG A 195 7.33 10.87 23.28
CA ARG A 195 6.40 11.22 24.36
C ARG A 195 7.19 11.37 25.66
N PRO A 196 7.13 12.54 26.33
CA PRO A 196 7.76 12.71 27.62
C PRO A 196 7.09 11.83 28.68
N SER A 197 7.88 11.42 29.67
CA SER A 197 7.36 10.69 30.83
C SER A 197 6.56 11.62 31.74
N ASN A 198 5.55 11.09 32.41
CA ASN A 198 4.88 11.82 33.49
C ASN A 198 5.70 11.78 34.81
N ASP A 199 6.71 10.91 34.90
CA ASP A 199 7.65 10.84 36.02
C ASP A 199 8.93 11.64 35.71
N PRO A 200 9.26 12.68 36.50
CA PRO A 200 10.44 13.52 36.28
C PRO A 200 11.79 12.79 36.45
N ASN A 201 11.80 11.58 37.00
CA ASN A 201 13.02 10.77 37.16
C ASN A 201 13.28 9.83 35.97
N LEU A 202 12.33 9.71 35.05
CA LEU A 202 12.46 8.88 33.85
C LEU A 202 12.92 9.72 32.66
N LYS A 203 13.84 9.17 31.86
CA LYS A 203 14.25 9.78 30.60
C LYS A 203 13.07 9.85 29.64
N ASP A 204 13.01 10.91 28.83
CA ASP A 204 11.98 11.09 27.82
C ASP A 204 12.00 10.00 26.74
N GLY A 205 10.82 9.76 26.18
CA GLY A 205 10.58 8.87 25.06
C GLY A 205 10.08 7.49 25.49
N ASN A 206 9.07 6.97 24.78
CA ASN A 206 8.48 5.67 25.12
C ASN A 206 8.80 4.60 24.10
N CYS A 207 9.03 3.39 24.60
CA CYS A 207 9.25 2.19 23.82
C CYS A 207 8.26 1.09 24.18
N GLY A 208 8.18 0.09 23.32
CA GLY A 208 7.42 -1.12 23.61
C GLY A 208 7.38 -2.07 22.43
N THR A 209 6.67 -3.16 22.63
CA THR A 209 6.46 -4.20 21.62
C THR A 209 4.98 -4.47 21.47
N PHE A 210 4.57 -4.96 20.31
CA PHE A 210 3.21 -5.37 20.06
C PHE A 210 3.18 -6.58 19.14
N THR A 211 2.19 -7.43 19.33
CA THR A 211 1.91 -8.54 18.43
C THR A 211 0.48 -8.40 17.94
N LEU A 212 0.29 -8.48 16.63
CA LEU A 212 -1.01 -8.40 15.99
C LEU A 212 -1.23 -9.59 15.06
N THR A 213 -2.48 -10.05 15.01
CA THR A 213 -2.92 -11.11 14.10
C THR A 213 -3.97 -10.54 13.14
N ARG A 214 -3.91 -10.98 11.88
CA ARG A 214 -4.88 -10.57 10.85
C ARG A 214 -6.29 -11.01 11.24
N VAL A 215 -7.25 -10.10 11.19
CA VAL A 215 -8.66 -10.41 11.37
C VAL A 215 -9.18 -11.02 10.07
N ILE A 216 -9.40 -12.33 10.09
CA ILE A 216 -10.08 -13.02 8.99
C ILE A 216 -11.58 -12.75 9.16
N THR A 217 -12.13 -11.85 8.36
CA THR A 217 -13.58 -11.70 8.26
C THR A 217 -14.13 -12.94 7.56
N THR A 218 -14.50 -13.97 8.32
CA THR A 218 -15.38 -15.01 7.80
C THR A 218 -16.69 -14.36 7.44
N ASN A 219 -16.92 -14.16 6.15
CA ASN A 219 -18.23 -13.80 5.66
C ASN A 219 -19.23 -14.84 6.21
N LYS A 220 -20.22 -14.39 6.98
CA LYS A 220 -21.42 -15.18 7.32
C LYS A 220 -22.22 -15.44 6.04
N LYS A 221 -21.67 -16.26 5.16
CA LYS A 221 -22.40 -17.10 4.20
C LYS A 221 -21.68 -18.43 4.24
N GLY A 222 -22.22 -19.35 5.04
CA GLY A 222 -21.72 -20.70 5.13
C GLY A 222 -21.57 -21.30 3.73
N LYS A 223 -20.33 -21.55 3.35
CA LYS A 223 -19.90 -22.59 2.43
C LYS A 223 -18.38 -22.70 2.58
N SER A 224 -17.96 -23.50 3.55
CA SER A 224 -16.66 -24.15 3.49
C SER A 224 -16.67 -25.01 2.23
N LYS A 225 -15.79 -24.73 1.28
CA LYS A 225 -15.24 -25.79 0.43
C LYS A 225 -13.84 -26.03 0.94
N ALA A 226 -13.72 -27.14 1.68
CA ALA A 226 -12.48 -27.79 1.98
C ALA A 226 -11.75 -28.13 0.67
N GLU A 227 -10.43 -27.95 0.75
CA GLU A 227 -9.37 -28.57 -0.02
C GLU A 227 -9.79 -29.73 -0.93
N ARG A 228 -9.36 -29.65 -2.20
CA ARG A 228 -8.90 -30.83 -2.92
C ARG A 228 -7.53 -30.51 -3.52
N LYS A 229 -6.57 -31.31 -3.06
CA LYS A 229 -5.21 -31.61 -3.53
C LYS A 229 -4.73 -30.88 -4.78
#